data_AF-A0A3Q3EFZ4-F1
#
_entry.id   AF-A0A3Q3EFZ4-F1
#
_cell.length_a   1.000
_cell.length_b   1.000
_cell.length_c   1.000
_cell.angle_alpha   90.00
_cell.angle_beta   90.00
_cell.angle_gamma   90.00
#
_symmetry.space_group_name_H-M   'P 1'
#
loop_
_entity.id
_entity.type
_entity.pdbx_description
1 polymer ?
#
loop_
_entity_poly.entity_id
_entity_poly.type
_entity_poly.pdbx_seq_one_letter_code
_entity_poly.pdbx_strand_id
1 'polypeptide(L)'
;KTCRDVVFLQDTHLTRQEHEKLKKTTNSQVYYSSCSSAPRGVAIIIKLHVGFEKENCTTDREGRYVLVVGKIESVDISFLKVYYPPDTGPELMSKLIDLIMTKSKGVVILGGNLNMIMNTLCDFFSSNEKSHRAEKTVQQEKNTKMIQAITAGEIKQQIQGLKAGK
;
A
#
# COMPACT_ATOMS: atom_id res chain seq x y z
N LYS A 1 10.53 27.08 -10.38
CA LYS A 1 9.09 26.77 -10.16
C LYS A 1 8.82 25.37 -10.67
N THR A 2 8.62 24.38 -9.81
CA THR A 2 8.19 23.04 -10.24
C THR A 2 6.71 23.09 -10.56
N CYS A 3 6.36 23.18 -11.84
CA CYS A 3 4.98 23.08 -12.29
C CYS A 3 4.56 21.61 -12.26
N ARG A 4 3.96 21.17 -11.15
CA ARG A 4 3.24 19.89 -11.12
C ARG A 4 1.78 20.14 -11.42
N ASP A 5 1.22 19.31 -12.29
CA ASP A 5 -0.16 19.42 -12.79
C ASP A 5 -1.13 18.56 -11.98
N VAL A 6 -0.65 17.39 -11.56
CA VAL A 6 -1.33 16.47 -10.65
C VAL A 6 -0.41 16.18 -9.48
N VAL A 7 -0.94 16.24 -8.26
CA VAL A 7 -0.20 15.99 -7.01
C VAL A 7 -0.96 14.98 -6.15
N PHE A 8 -0.23 13.96 -5.73
CA PHE A 8 -0.68 12.92 -4.81
C PHE A 8 -0.15 13.18 -3.41
N LEU A 9 -1.02 13.27 -2.42
CA LEU A 9 -0.69 13.51 -1.02
C LEU A 9 -1.16 12.37 -0.12
N GLN A 10 -0.41 12.12 0.94
CA GLN A 10 -0.74 11.19 2.04
C GLN A 10 -0.39 11.86 3.37
N ASP A 11 -0.91 11.29 4.47
CA ASP A 11 -0.74 11.83 5.83
C ASP A 11 -1.09 13.31 5.89
N THR A 12 -2.21 13.69 5.24
CA THR A 12 -2.58 15.10 5.12
C THR A 12 -2.86 15.72 6.49
N HIS A 13 -3.36 14.93 7.44
CA HIS A 13 -3.82 15.39 8.76
C HIS A 13 -4.82 16.56 8.68
N LEU A 14 -5.42 16.78 7.49
CA LEU A 14 -6.29 17.91 7.22
C LEU A 14 -7.74 17.52 7.50
N THR A 15 -8.43 18.44 8.17
CA THR A 15 -9.89 18.42 8.29
C THR A 15 -10.55 18.75 6.95
N ARG A 16 -11.83 18.43 6.84
CA ARG A 16 -12.67 18.81 5.70
C ARG A 16 -12.55 20.31 5.37
N GLN A 17 -12.54 21.16 6.39
CA GLN A 17 -12.47 22.62 6.21
C GLN A 17 -11.12 23.06 5.63
N GLU A 18 -10.03 22.41 6.03
CA GLU A 18 -8.70 22.71 5.52
C GLU A 18 -8.52 22.23 4.08
N HIS A 19 -9.10 21.10 3.72
CA HIS A 19 -9.16 20.67 2.32
C HIS A 19 -9.93 21.66 1.43
N GLU A 20 -11.04 22.23 1.92
CA GLU A 20 -11.75 23.28 1.18
C GLU A 20 -10.96 24.59 1.08
N LYS A 21 -10.19 24.96 2.11
CA LYS A 21 -9.24 26.09 2.04
C LYS A 21 -8.16 25.82 0.99
N LEU A 22 -7.59 24.62 0.98
CA LEU A 22 -6.56 24.21 0.04
C LEU A 22 -7.06 24.32 -1.41
N LYS A 23 -8.30 23.88 -1.67
CA LYS A 23 -8.97 24.01 -2.97
C LYS A 23 -9.01 25.46 -3.46
N LYS A 24 -9.39 26.40 -2.57
CA LYS A 24 -9.46 27.83 -2.88
C LYS A 24 -8.08 28.44 -3.10
N THR A 25 -7.12 28.17 -2.22
CA THR A 25 -5.76 28.74 -2.27
C THR A 25 -4.97 28.26 -3.49
N THR A 26 -5.17 27.00 -3.89
CA THR A 26 -4.40 26.39 -4.99
C THR A 26 -5.05 26.50 -6.36
N ASN A 27 -6.26 27.09 -6.46
CA ASN A 27 -7.05 27.17 -7.68
C ASN A 27 -7.05 25.83 -8.45
N SER A 28 -7.38 24.76 -7.73
CA SER A 28 -7.25 23.37 -8.19
C SER A 28 -8.46 22.55 -7.78
N GLN A 29 -8.70 21.45 -8.46
CA GLN A 29 -9.64 20.43 -8.03
C GLN A 29 -8.96 19.55 -6.98
N VAL A 30 -9.56 19.44 -5.80
CA VAL A 30 -9.02 18.65 -4.68
C VAL A 30 -10.00 17.56 -4.34
N TYR A 31 -9.53 16.32 -4.36
CA TYR A 31 -10.26 15.12 -3.96
C TYR A 31 -9.54 14.49 -2.78
N TYR A 32 -10.27 14.12 -1.75
CA TYR A 32 -9.64 13.64 -0.52
C TYR A 32 -10.49 12.59 0.17
N SER A 33 -9.83 11.78 0.98
CA SER A 33 -10.43 10.87 1.95
C SER A 33 -9.76 11.15 3.29
N SER A 34 -10.56 11.45 4.31
CA SER A 34 -10.09 11.83 5.65
C SER A 34 -10.89 11.09 6.71
N CYS A 35 -10.22 10.56 7.74
CA CYS A 35 -10.88 9.96 8.89
C CYS A 35 -11.13 11.01 9.99
N SER A 36 -12.30 11.02 10.62
CA SER A 36 -12.61 11.96 11.70
C SER A 36 -11.89 11.64 13.03
N SER A 37 -11.46 10.40 13.21
CA SER A 37 -10.90 9.90 14.48
C SER A 37 -9.42 9.48 14.39
N ALA A 38 -8.83 9.50 13.19
CA ALA A 38 -7.44 9.11 12.98
C ALA A 38 -6.70 10.19 12.17
N PRO A 39 -5.39 10.37 12.38
CA PRO A 39 -4.56 11.29 11.60
C PRO A 39 -4.44 10.92 10.11
N ARG A 40 -5.16 9.90 9.63
CA ARG A 40 -4.98 9.33 8.29
C ARG A 40 -5.79 10.13 7.27
N GLY A 41 -5.14 10.45 6.15
CA GLY A 41 -5.80 11.14 5.05
C GLY A 41 -4.97 11.12 3.78
N VAL A 42 -5.67 10.99 2.66
CA VAL A 42 -5.08 11.04 1.32
C VAL A 42 -5.78 12.09 0.48
N ALA A 43 -5.03 12.73 -0.42
CA ALA A 43 -5.60 13.69 -1.36
C ALA A 43 -4.95 13.63 -2.74
N ILE A 44 -5.73 14.00 -3.74
CA ILE A 44 -5.32 14.22 -5.12
C ILE A 44 -5.68 15.67 -5.46
N ILE A 45 -4.68 16.42 -5.91
CA ILE A 45 -4.84 17.80 -6.37
C ILE A 45 -4.57 17.83 -7.85
N ILE A 46 -5.52 18.32 -8.64
CA ILE A 46 -5.42 18.48 -10.08
C ILE A 46 -5.62 19.96 -10.40
N LYS A 47 -4.63 20.59 -11.02
CA LYS A 47 -4.75 22.01 -11.40
C LYS A 47 -5.85 22.21 -12.44
N LEU A 48 -6.52 23.35 -12.38
CA LEU A 48 -7.65 23.62 -13.29
C LEU A 48 -7.24 23.69 -14.76
N HIS A 49 -6.01 24.12 -15.07
CA HIS A 49 -5.54 24.19 -16.46
C HIS A 49 -5.37 22.83 -17.13
N VAL A 50 -5.37 21.73 -16.36
CA VAL A 50 -5.32 20.35 -16.88
C VAL A 50 -6.62 20.00 -17.62
N GLY A 51 -7.72 20.72 -17.40
CA GLY A 51 -8.99 20.43 -18.06
C GLY A 51 -9.59 19.09 -17.64
N PHE A 52 -9.33 18.64 -16.40
CA PHE A 52 -9.87 17.38 -15.90
C PHE A 52 -11.38 17.48 -15.64
N GLU A 53 -12.15 16.65 -16.31
CA GLU A 53 -13.60 16.55 -16.15
C GLU A 53 -13.94 15.35 -15.27
N LYS A 54 -14.38 15.62 -14.03
CA LYS A 54 -14.71 14.57 -13.06
C LYS A 54 -16.01 13.85 -13.42
N GLU A 55 -15.94 12.54 -13.64
CA GLU A 55 -17.12 11.68 -13.77
C GLU A 55 -17.53 11.10 -12.42
N ASN A 56 -16.61 10.45 -11.71
CA ASN A 56 -16.89 9.78 -10.45
C ASN A 56 -15.76 9.97 -9.43
N CYS A 57 -16.10 9.89 -8.14
CA CYS A 57 -15.15 9.93 -7.05
C CYS A 57 -15.57 8.94 -5.96
N THR A 58 -14.70 7.99 -5.64
CA THR A 58 -14.91 7.00 -4.59
C THR A 58 -13.87 7.19 -3.50
N THR A 59 -14.31 7.32 -2.26
CA THR A 59 -13.44 7.58 -1.11
C THR A 59 -13.63 6.52 -0.04
N ASP A 60 -12.54 6.21 0.66
CA ASP A 60 -12.60 5.37 1.86
C ASP A 60 -13.09 6.16 3.08
N ARG A 61 -13.74 5.49 4.03
CA ARG A 61 -14.17 6.14 5.28
C ARG A 61 -13.04 6.30 6.29
N GLU A 62 -12.01 5.47 6.20
CA GLU A 62 -10.86 5.49 7.12
C GLU A 62 -9.69 6.34 6.60
N GLY A 63 -9.85 7.06 5.49
CA GLY A 63 -8.77 7.90 4.96
C GLY A 63 -7.72 7.16 4.14
N ARG A 64 -7.95 5.88 3.77
CA ARG A 64 -6.91 5.04 3.13
C ARG A 64 -6.81 5.22 1.62
N TYR A 65 -7.89 5.54 0.92
CA TYR A 65 -7.81 5.75 -0.53
C TYR A 65 -8.82 6.78 -1.04
N VAL A 66 -8.46 7.38 -2.18
CA VAL A 66 -9.38 8.14 -3.03
C VAL A 66 -9.15 7.75 -4.49
N LEU A 67 -10.21 7.31 -5.15
CA LEU A 67 -10.27 7.05 -6.59
C LEU A 67 -11.07 8.16 -7.26
N VAL A 68 -10.49 8.80 -8.26
CA VAL A 68 -11.17 9.81 -9.08
C VAL A 68 -11.11 9.35 -10.52
N VAL A 69 -12.28 9.25 -11.15
CA VAL A 69 -12.43 8.83 -12.55
C VAL A 69 -12.98 10.01 -13.33
N GLY A 70 -12.41 10.26 -14.49
CA GLY A 70 -12.81 11.37 -15.34
C GLY A 70 -12.13 11.35 -16.68
N LYS A 71 -12.14 12.51 -17.34
CA LYS A 71 -11.57 12.68 -18.68
C LYS A 71 -10.60 13.85 -18.72
N ILE A 72 -9.58 13.73 -19.57
CA ILE A 72 -8.71 14.82 -20.00
C ILE A 72 -8.70 14.75 -21.51
N GLU A 73 -9.13 15.83 -22.19
CA GLU A 73 -9.18 15.88 -23.67
C GLU A 73 -9.91 14.66 -24.29
N SER A 74 -11.05 14.27 -23.70
CA SER A 74 -11.86 13.09 -24.07
C SER A 74 -11.21 11.71 -23.82
N VAL A 75 -10.01 11.66 -23.24
CA VAL A 75 -9.36 10.41 -22.84
C VAL A 75 -9.78 10.03 -21.41
N ASP A 76 -10.32 8.84 -21.24
CA ASP A 76 -10.67 8.30 -19.92
C ASP A 76 -9.40 8.08 -19.08
N ILE A 77 -9.39 8.66 -17.88
CA ILE A 77 -8.30 8.54 -16.92
C ILE A 77 -8.83 8.37 -15.49
N SER A 78 -8.15 7.52 -14.75
CA SER A 78 -8.45 7.22 -13.35
C SER A 78 -7.24 7.48 -12.48
N PHE A 79 -7.38 8.35 -11.50
CA PHE A 79 -6.35 8.62 -10.50
C PHE A 79 -6.72 7.94 -9.19
N LEU A 80 -5.85 7.05 -8.71
CA LEU A 80 -6.04 6.34 -7.45
C LEU A 80 -4.89 6.70 -6.50
N LYS A 81 -5.22 7.35 -5.37
CA LYS A 81 -4.29 7.54 -4.27
C LYS A 81 -4.57 6.51 -3.20
N VAL A 82 -3.54 5.78 -2.78
CA VAL A 82 -3.62 4.80 -1.69
C VAL A 82 -2.59 5.10 -0.61
N TYR A 83 -3.03 4.95 0.63
CA TYR A 83 -2.24 4.81 1.83
C TYR A 83 -2.54 3.42 2.39
N TYR A 84 -1.51 2.60 2.56
CA TYR A 84 -1.62 1.26 3.11
C TYR A 84 -1.02 1.25 4.53
N PRO A 85 -1.86 1.25 5.57
CA PRO A 85 -1.36 1.25 6.95
C PRO A 85 -0.55 -0.03 7.25
N PRO A 86 0.54 0.05 8.04
CA PRO A 86 1.39 -1.11 8.35
C PRO A 86 0.67 -2.28 9.04
N ASP A 87 -0.42 -1.98 9.74
CA ASP A 87 -1.29 -2.91 10.47
C ASP A 87 -2.38 -3.54 9.58
N THR A 88 -2.37 -3.27 8.27
CA THR A 88 -3.42 -3.72 7.36
C THR A 88 -3.11 -5.10 6.75
N GLY A 89 -4.08 -6.00 6.83
CA GLY A 89 -4.02 -7.32 6.22
C GLY A 89 -4.30 -7.32 4.70
N PRO A 90 -4.15 -8.46 4.02
CA PRO A 90 -4.26 -8.59 2.56
C PRO A 90 -5.65 -8.20 2.01
N GLU A 91 -6.68 -8.16 2.87
CA GLU A 91 -8.04 -7.76 2.52
C GLU A 91 -8.14 -6.39 1.84
N LEU A 92 -7.31 -5.42 2.25
CA LEU A 92 -7.29 -4.11 1.60
C LEU A 92 -6.78 -4.21 0.17
N MET A 93 -5.79 -5.07 -0.10
CA MET A 93 -5.31 -5.28 -1.47
C MET A 93 -6.39 -5.89 -2.35
N SER A 94 -7.10 -6.92 -1.88
CA SER A 94 -8.22 -7.50 -2.63
C SER A 94 -9.27 -6.44 -2.95
N LYS A 95 -9.65 -5.61 -1.96
CA LYS A 95 -10.58 -4.50 -2.16
C LYS A 95 -10.07 -3.46 -3.18
N LEU A 96 -8.78 -3.14 -3.17
CA LEU A 96 -8.19 -2.20 -4.12
C LEU A 96 -8.16 -2.78 -5.54
N ILE A 97 -7.86 -4.07 -5.70
CA ILE A 97 -7.90 -4.76 -7.00
C ILE A 97 -9.33 -4.75 -7.53
N ASP A 98 -10.31 -5.13 -6.71
CA ASP A 98 -11.73 -5.10 -7.09
C ASP A 98 -12.19 -3.68 -7.45
N LEU A 99 -11.73 -2.67 -6.69
CA LEU A 99 -12.02 -1.27 -6.95
C LEU A 99 -11.47 -0.84 -8.33
N ILE A 100 -10.23 -1.19 -8.65
CA ILE A 100 -9.61 -0.88 -9.94
C ILE A 100 -10.39 -1.58 -11.06
N MET A 101 -10.65 -2.88 -10.93
CA MET A 101 -11.32 -3.66 -11.96
C MET A 101 -12.77 -3.22 -12.24
N THR A 102 -13.49 -2.75 -11.21
CA THR A 102 -14.92 -2.44 -11.32
C THR A 102 -15.24 -0.97 -11.52
N LYS A 103 -14.39 -0.05 -11.03
CA LYS A 103 -14.68 1.39 -11.00
C LYS A 103 -13.77 2.22 -11.89
N SER A 104 -12.56 1.76 -12.19
CA SER A 104 -11.64 2.52 -13.02
C SER A 104 -12.02 2.46 -14.50
N LYS A 105 -11.63 3.48 -15.25
CA LYS A 105 -11.77 3.58 -16.70
C LYS A 105 -10.47 4.10 -17.30
N GLY A 106 -10.18 3.62 -18.50
CA GLY A 106 -9.04 4.06 -19.30
C GLY A 106 -7.69 3.87 -18.58
N VAL A 107 -6.86 4.90 -18.61
CA VAL A 107 -5.52 4.85 -18.00
C VAL A 107 -5.63 4.99 -16.49
N VAL A 108 -5.10 4.03 -15.74
CA VAL A 108 -5.09 4.07 -14.27
C VAL A 108 -3.73 4.52 -13.76
N ILE A 109 -3.68 5.66 -13.09
CA ILE A 109 -2.50 6.18 -12.41
C ILE A 109 -2.66 5.94 -10.91
N LEU A 110 -1.87 5.00 -10.40
CA LEU A 110 -1.78 4.69 -8.97
C LEU A 110 -0.67 5.52 -8.32
N GLY A 111 -1.05 6.51 -7.52
CA GLY A 111 -0.14 7.25 -6.66
C GLY A 111 -0.14 6.66 -5.25
N GLY A 112 1.00 6.21 -4.74
CA GLY A 112 1.00 5.52 -3.45
C GLY A 112 2.38 5.26 -2.89
N ASN A 113 2.48 5.30 -1.57
CA ASN A 113 3.43 4.47 -0.84
C ASN A 113 2.61 3.31 -0.29
N LEU A 114 2.76 2.13 -0.91
CA LEU A 114 2.01 0.94 -0.50
C LEU A 114 2.56 0.33 0.80
N ASN A 115 3.70 0.80 1.33
CA ASN A 115 4.37 0.23 2.50
C ASN A 115 4.41 -1.32 2.49
N MET A 116 4.44 -1.89 1.29
CA MET A 116 4.30 -3.32 1.06
C MET A 116 5.56 -3.80 0.36
N ILE A 117 6.13 -4.88 0.88
CA ILE A 117 7.21 -5.59 0.20
C ILE A 117 6.55 -6.38 -0.93
N MET A 118 6.60 -5.84 -2.14
CA MET A 118 6.09 -6.49 -3.35
C MET A 118 7.10 -7.49 -3.92
N ASN A 119 8.39 -7.23 -3.71
CA ASN A 119 9.46 -8.17 -4.04
C ASN A 119 10.51 -8.15 -2.93
N THR A 120 10.64 -9.27 -2.23
CA THR A 120 11.62 -9.47 -1.15
C THR A 120 13.07 -9.25 -1.62
N LEU A 121 13.35 -9.43 -2.92
CA LEU A 121 14.69 -9.21 -3.49
C LEU A 121 14.92 -7.78 -4.01
N CYS A 122 13.88 -6.95 -4.20
CA CYS A 122 14.08 -5.55 -4.62
C CYS A 122 13.90 -4.57 -3.46
N ASP A 123 12.98 -4.87 -2.52
CA ASP A 123 12.56 -3.92 -1.51
C ASP A 123 13.45 -3.95 -0.25
N PHE A 124 14.21 -5.03 -0.03
CA PHE A 124 15.13 -5.15 1.10
C PHE A 124 16.47 -4.43 0.89
N PHE A 125 16.88 -4.14 -0.35
CA PHE A 125 18.18 -3.49 -0.61
C PHE A 125 18.12 -1.96 -0.53
N SER A 126 16.94 -1.36 -0.31
CA SER A 126 16.74 0.09 -0.28
C SER A 126 16.74 0.75 1.10
N SER A 127 16.85 0.00 2.20
CA SER A 127 16.98 0.63 3.52
C SER A 127 17.81 -0.20 4.48
N ASN A 128 18.99 0.34 4.76
CA ASN A 128 19.88 -0.08 5.82
C ASN A 128 19.32 0.37 7.17
N GLU A 129 18.08 0.02 7.54
CA GLU A 129 17.51 0.31 8.86
C GLU A 129 16.82 -0.90 9.48
N LYS A 130 17.36 -1.28 10.64
CA LYS A 130 16.90 -2.36 11.50
C LYS A 130 15.56 -1.95 12.14
N SER A 131 14.45 -2.60 11.79
CA SER A 131 13.37 -2.76 12.77
C SER A 131 12.40 -3.89 12.41
N HIS A 132 11.99 -4.64 13.44
CA HIS A 132 10.97 -5.71 13.46
C HIS A 132 11.33 -7.10 12.90
N ARG A 133 12.62 -7.40 12.70
CA ARG A 133 13.13 -8.75 12.40
C ARG A 133 13.29 -9.66 13.63
N ALA A 134 13.22 -9.14 14.86
CA ALA A 134 13.64 -9.91 16.04
C ALA A 134 12.68 -11.05 16.43
N GLU A 135 11.36 -10.85 16.40
CA GLU A 135 10.42 -11.86 16.92
C GLU A 135 10.18 -13.03 15.95
N LYS A 136 10.13 -12.77 14.63
CA LYS A 136 10.00 -13.84 13.62
C LYS A 136 11.27 -14.69 13.48
N THR A 137 12.45 -14.11 13.69
CA THR A 137 13.73 -14.83 13.60
C THR A 137 13.91 -15.83 14.76
N VAL A 138 13.49 -15.46 15.98
CA VAL A 138 13.56 -16.37 17.15
C VAL A 138 12.61 -17.56 16.99
N GLN A 139 11.42 -17.36 16.40
CA GLN A 139 10.49 -18.46 16.15
C GLN A 139 10.94 -19.36 15.00
N GLN A 140 11.53 -18.79 13.93
CA GLN A 140 12.12 -19.59 12.85
C GLN A 140 13.35 -20.39 13.31
N GLU A 141 14.25 -19.81 14.12
CA GLU A 141 15.39 -20.57 14.68
C GLU A 141 14.95 -21.71 15.58
N LYS A 142 13.90 -21.52 16.41
CA LYS A 142 13.32 -22.60 17.23
C LYS A 142 12.75 -23.71 16.35
N ASN A 143 12.07 -23.36 15.26
CA ASN A 143 11.49 -24.33 14.34
C ASN A 143 12.58 -25.07 13.53
N THR A 144 13.65 -24.41 13.10
CA THR A 144 14.77 -25.03 12.39
C THR A 144 15.58 -25.97 13.29
N LYS A 145 15.81 -25.59 14.57
CA LYS A 145 16.48 -26.47 15.54
C LYS A 145 15.65 -27.71 15.87
N MET A 146 14.32 -27.59 15.90
CA MET A 146 13.41 -28.74 16.10
C MET A 146 13.48 -29.73 14.93
N ILE A 147 13.44 -29.23 13.69
CA ILE A 147 13.53 -30.08 12.48
C ILE A 147 14.89 -30.80 12.40
N GLN A 148 15.99 -30.11 12.70
CA GLN A 148 17.33 -30.71 12.68
C GLN A 148 17.52 -31.80 13.76
N ALA A 149 16.89 -31.66 14.93
CA ALA A 149 16.94 -32.67 15.98
C ALA A 149 16.17 -33.95 15.60
N ILE A 150 15.04 -33.81 14.89
CA ILE A 150 14.25 -34.95 14.38
C ILE A 150 15.07 -35.71 13.34
N THR A 151 15.66 -35.01 12.36
CA THR A 151 16.47 -35.63 11.31
C THR A 151 17.74 -36.31 11.88
N ALA A 152 18.38 -35.71 12.89
CA ALA A 152 19.54 -36.31 13.54
C ALA A 152 19.19 -37.57 14.37
N GLY A 153 18.00 -37.61 14.98
CA GLY A 153 17.51 -38.78 15.70
C GLY A 153 17.21 -39.96 14.78
N GLU A 154 16.56 -39.69 13.64
CA GLU A 154 16.20 -40.69 12.64
C GLU A 154 17.45 -41.31 11.97
N ILE A 155 18.45 -40.49 11.65
CA ILE A 155 19.73 -40.96 11.10
C ILE A 155 20.50 -41.82 12.12
N LYS A 156 20.46 -41.47 13.41
CA LYS A 156 21.16 -42.22 14.46
C LYS A 156 20.53 -43.60 14.73
N GLN A 157 19.20 -43.70 14.65
CA GLN A 157 18.48 -45.00 14.73
C GLN A 157 18.77 -45.88 13.50
N GLN A 158 18.81 -45.33 12.29
CA GLN A 158 19.17 -46.09 11.09
C GLN A 158 20.61 -46.61 11.13
N ILE A 159 21.57 -45.81 11.63
CA ILE A 159 22.97 -46.25 11.77
C ILE A 159 23.14 -47.31 12.86
N GLN A 160 22.37 -47.26 13.96
CA GLN A 160 22.38 -48.33 14.98
C GLN A 160 21.77 -49.63 14.45
N GLY A 161 20.68 -49.57 13.66
CA GLY A 161 20.10 -50.74 13.00
C GLY A 161 21.08 -51.42 12.03
N LEU A 162 21.88 -50.64 11.30
CA LEU A 162 22.91 -51.17 10.39
C LEU A 162 24.12 -51.79 11.10
N LYS A 163 24.39 -51.44 12.36
CA LYS A 163 25.48 -52.02 13.17
C LYS A 163 25.07 -53.27 13.96
N ALA A 164 23.77 -53.48 14.19
CA ALA A 164 23.25 -54.65 14.89
C ALA A 164 22.98 -55.85 13.97
N GLY A 165 23.06 -55.68 12.65
CA GLY A 165 22.86 -56.72 11.64
C GLY A 165 24.15 -57.34 11.06
N LYS A 166 25.28 -57.23 11.77
CA LYS A 166 26.53 -57.95 11.47
C LYS A 166 26.91 -58.87 12.61
#